data_AF-A0A7C6ZGP9-F1
#
_entry.id   AF-A0A7C6ZGP9-F1
#
_cell.length_a   1.000
_cell.length_b   1.000
_cell.length_c   1.000
_cell.angle_alpha   90.00
_cell.angle_beta   90.00
_cell.angle_gamma   90.00
#
_symmetry.space_group_name_H-M   'P 1'
#
loop_
_entity.id
_entity.type
_entity.pdbx_description
1 polymer ?
#
loop_
_entity_poly.entity_id
_entity_poly.type
_entity_poly.pdbx_seq_one_letter_code
_entity_poly.pdbx_strand_id
1 'polypeptide(L)'
;MAFVKWDTHVEDLNRRPETLTHLPSNAVAWTHPVTKTAYYLDVEQAAQINEAGLALARWLLGTPLSVGLLHDFLRKRDPQSRRALLTRLQKQAGFMESSMPSDQLGLACFWPDLPCPPGPVRSRQRTMKPGWLRGEDRPCWRLADFLLLRTGLLFAICEGRVAPNEWLPLRISSLLDGGDAYLCERPSWLPSPPSDKTGIFTVASALAGYNEDMEDLPADLRILGNTRVDLVQGGAFKIKEYYLETNRIGEIRGASMLLDDINTRRYFRLFEEKGLTPEGIVFAGGGHLLAIVPRGRGKDIASEIERIHREVCLTARAVGVALTCGVDDLVANFRQWQDQTDREIQERRSVLVPAWEATKGEPSFLAGDGFWKKIEPEAMPSAGAQEMTCHSCGVRPAYRIWQYKDDKRALCTSCFRKQAIGQSRACWSIDAAYDEFCHAYGIQPRALSQAKEIEDIADNRDEIAVIYGDGNDFGRLFRECSDVGHLRQLSQFCEGA
;
A
#
# COMPACT_ATOMS: atom_id res chain seq x y z
N MET A 1 19.85 0.31 27.08
CA MET A 1 18.79 0.30 26.06
C MET A 1 17.55 -0.30 26.70
N ALA A 2 16.37 0.31 26.54
CA ALA A 2 15.12 -0.28 27.02
C ALA A 2 14.50 -1.13 25.90
N PHE A 3 13.99 -2.31 26.23
CA PHE A 3 13.29 -3.21 25.31
C PHE A 3 11.79 -3.08 25.51
N VAL A 4 11.05 -2.83 24.43
CA VAL A 4 9.59 -2.67 24.42
C VAL A 4 8.93 -4.02 24.09
N LYS A 5 7.97 -4.46 24.91
CA LYS A 5 7.22 -5.69 24.61
C LYS A 5 6.28 -5.46 23.43
N TRP A 6 6.55 -6.14 22.32
CA TRP A 6 6.02 -5.77 21.01
C TRP A 6 4.50 -5.95 20.87
N ASP A 7 3.98 -7.10 21.27
CA ASP A 7 2.55 -7.41 21.21
C ASP A 7 1.72 -6.39 21.98
N THR A 8 2.18 -6.01 23.19
CA THR A 8 1.50 -4.99 24.01
C THR A 8 1.48 -3.62 23.36
N HIS A 9 2.52 -3.28 22.58
CA HIS A 9 2.60 -2.01 21.88
C HIS A 9 1.72 -1.99 20.63
N VAL A 10 1.71 -3.09 19.88
CA VAL A 10 0.97 -3.19 18.61
C VAL A 10 -0.52 -3.43 18.85
N GLU A 11 -0.91 -4.04 19.98
CA GLU A 11 -2.32 -4.23 20.35
C GLU A 11 -3.00 -2.92 20.78
N ASP A 12 -2.29 -2.05 21.50
CA ASP A 12 -2.84 -0.79 22.00
C ASP A 12 -1.82 0.35 21.96
N LEU A 13 -1.88 1.16 20.90
CA LEU A 13 -1.02 2.34 20.73
C LEU A 13 -1.23 3.43 21.80
N ASN A 14 -2.36 3.43 22.51
CA ASN A 14 -2.64 4.41 23.57
C ASN A 14 -2.06 3.98 24.92
N ARG A 15 -1.74 2.69 25.08
CA ARG A 15 -1.15 2.16 26.30
C ARG A 15 0.35 2.38 26.26
N ARG A 16 0.90 2.89 27.36
CA ARG A 16 2.36 2.91 27.54
C ARG A 16 2.85 1.45 27.50
N PRO A 17 3.70 1.08 26.52
CA PRO A 17 4.07 -0.30 26.34
C PRO A 17 4.97 -0.75 27.49
N GLU A 18 4.94 -2.05 27.78
CA GLU A 18 5.81 -2.63 28.81
C GLU A 18 7.27 -2.52 28.36
N THR A 19 8.14 -2.05 29.26
CA THR A 19 9.57 -1.90 28.97
C THR A 19 10.43 -2.66 29.95
N LEU A 20 11.42 -3.41 29.46
CA LEU A 20 12.42 -4.10 30.27
C LEU A 20 13.82 -3.50 30.08
N THR A 21 14.64 -3.53 31.13
CA THR A 21 16.06 -3.18 31.05
C THR A 21 16.93 -4.35 30.62
N HIS A 22 16.43 -5.59 30.74
CA HIS A 22 17.11 -6.82 30.37
C HIS A 22 16.20 -7.70 29.53
N LEU A 23 16.76 -8.30 28.47
CA LEU A 23 16.03 -9.19 27.58
C LEU A 23 15.81 -10.56 28.25
N PRO A 24 14.59 -11.13 28.25
CA PRO A 24 14.35 -12.50 28.70
C PRO A 24 15.20 -13.51 27.93
N SER A 25 15.60 -14.60 28.59
CA SER A 25 16.44 -15.64 27.97
C SER A 25 15.77 -16.37 26.80
N ASN A 26 14.43 -16.36 26.76
CA ASN A 26 13.54 -17.01 25.80
C ASN A 26 12.81 -16.00 24.91
N ALA A 27 13.40 -14.83 24.64
CA ALA A 27 12.80 -13.80 23.80
C ALA A 27 13.50 -13.65 22.44
N VAL A 28 12.69 -13.33 21.44
CA VAL A 28 13.10 -12.72 20.18
C VAL A 28 13.24 -11.22 20.40
N ALA A 29 14.32 -10.59 19.94
CA ALA A 29 14.48 -9.14 19.95
C ALA A 29 14.95 -8.59 18.60
N TRP A 30 14.51 -7.38 18.29
CA TRP A 30 14.89 -6.69 17.05
C TRP A 30 14.82 -5.19 17.23
N THR A 31 15.49 -4.46 16.34
CA THR A 31 15.44 -3.00 16.31
C THR A 31 14.60 -2.56 15.12
N HIS A 32 13.55 -1.78 15.39
CA HIS A 32 12.75 -1.20 14.32
C HIS A 32 13.62 -0.22 13.52
N PRO A 33 13.80 -0.42 12.22
CA PRO A 33 14.84 0.28 11.49
C PRO A 33 14.55 1.77 11.25
N VAL A 34 13.27 2.18 11.30
CA VAL A 34 12.89 3.60 11.25
C VAL A 34 13.01 4.26 12.63
N THR A 35 12.21 3.83 13.63
CA THR A 35 12.18 4.45 14.97
C THR A 35 13.39 4.13 15.86
N LYS A 36 14.20 3.14 15.49
CA LYS A 36 15.27 2.56 16.32
C LYS A 36 14.78 1.98 17.66
N THR A 37 13.48 1.75 17.81
CA THR A 37 12.91 1.10 18.99
C THR A 37 13.38 -0.35 19.06
N ALA A 38 13.98 -0.76 20.18
CA ALA A 38 14.24 -2.17 20.44
C ALA A 38 12.97 -2.84 20.95
N TYR A 39 12.48 -3.82 20.20
CA TYR A 39 11.34 -4.64 20.53
C TYR A 39 11.79 -6.02 21.03
N TYR A 40 10.92 -6.67 21.79
CA TYR A 40 11.02 -8.10 22.07
C TYR A 40 9.66 -8.81 22.09
N LEU A 41 9.69 -10.12 21.90
CA LEU A 41 8.55 -11.03 21.97
C LEU A 41 9.00 -12.39 22.49
N ASP A 42 8.21 -13.05 23.34
CA ASP A 42 8.52 -14.40 23.79
C ASP A 42 8.53 -15.39 22.61
N VAL A 43 9.51 -16.30 22.54
CA VAL A 43 9.66 -17.26 21.43
C VAL A 43 8.42 -18.13 21.27
N GLU A 44 7.83 -18.58 22.39
CA GLU A 44 6.59 -19.37 22.38
C GLU A 44 5.42 -18.57 21.80
N GLN A 45 5.31 -17.29 22.17
CA GLN A 45 4.27 -16.41 21.65
C GLN A 45 4.48 -16.11 20.15
N ALA A 46 5.72 -15.90 19.71
CA ALA A 46 6.05 -15.78 18.30
C ALA A 46 5.64 -17.04 17.52
N ALA A 47 5.90 -18.23 18.07
CA ALA A 47 5.51 -19.50 17.46
C ALA A 47 3.97 -19.64 17.36
N GLN A 48 3.23 -19.29 18.41
CA GLN A 48 1.76 -19.31 18.42
C GLN A 48 1.15 -18.35 17.37
N ILE A 49 1.69 -17.13 17.26
CA ILE A 49 1.28 -16.16 16.23
C ILE A 49 1.56 -16.75 14.84
N ASN A 50 2.72 -17.37 14.65
CA ASN A 50 3.13 -17.95 13.37
C ASN A 50 2.24 -19.14 12.97
N GLU A 51 1.92 -20.03 13.92
CA GLU A 51 1.00 -21.15 13.72
C GLU A 51 -0.39 -20.66 13.32
N ALA A 52 -0.93 -19.67 14.05
CA ALA A 52 -2.22 -19.08 13.76
C ALA A 52 -2.25 -18.40 12.38
N GLY A 53 -1.18 -17.66 12.03
CA GLY A 53 -1.03 -17.03 10.72
C GLY A 53 -0.98 -18.02 9.56
N LEU A 54 -0.23 -19.12 9.71
CA LEU A 54 -0.17 -20.19 8.71
C LEU A 54 -1.48 -20.98 8.62
N ALA A 55 -2.18 -21.20 9.73
CA ALA A 55 -3.52 -21.78 9.73
C ALA A 55 -4.51 -20.91 8.95
N LEU A 56 -4.46 -19.59 9.16
CA LEU A 56 -5.22 -18.61 8.38
C LEU A 56 -4.85 -18.63 6.89
N ALA A 57 -3.56 -18.65 6.56
CA ALA A 57 -3.12 -18.72 5.18
C ALA A 57 -3.64 -19.99 4.48
N ARG A 58 -3.53 -21.15 5.14
CA ARG A 58 -4.09 -22.42 4.64
C ARG A 58 -5.58 -22.33 4.41
N TRP A 59 -6.31 -21.72 5.35
CA TRP A 59 -7.75 -21.51 5.25
C TRP A 59 -8.11 -20.61 4.06
N LEU A 60 -7.45 -19.45 3.92
CA LEU A 60 -7.64 -18.55 2.78
C LEU A 60 -7.36 -19.26 1.45
N LEU A 61 -6.30 -20.06 1.40
CA LEU A 61 -5.89 -20.81 0.21
C LEU A 61 -6.87 -21.90 -0.22
N GLY A 62 -7.73 -22.38 0.69
CA GLY A 62 -8.81 -23.32 0.37
C GLY A 62 -10.01 -22.70 -0.36
N THR A 63 -10.01 -21.39 -0.61
CA THR A 63 -11.15 -20.66 -1.21
C THR A 63 -10.92 -20.34 -2.70
N PRO A 64 -12.00 -20.15 -3.50
CA PRO A 64 -11.89 -19.74 -4.92
C PRO A 64 -11.20 -18.38 -5.15
N LEU A 65 -11.12 -17.51 -4.13
CA LEU A 65 -10.51 -16.17 -4.19
C LEU A 65 -9.15 -16.09 -3.46
N SER A 66 -8.56 -17.26 -3.22
CA SER A 66 -7.53 -17.54 -2.21
C SER A 66 -6.34 -16.58 -2.16
N VAL A 67 -5.64 -16.42 -3.28
CA VAL A 67 -4.36 -15.69 -3.28
C VAL A 67 -4.54 -14.19 -3.19
N GLY A 68 -5.62 -13.65 -3.79
CA GLY A 68 -5.97 -12.24 -3.68
C GLY A 68 -6.30 -11.86 -2.23
N LEU A 69 -7.04 -12.71 -1.52
CA LEU A 69 -7.34 -12.49 -0.10
C LEU A 69 -6.11 -12.55 0.79
N LEU A 70 -5.18 -13.49 0.53
CA LEU A 70 -3.91 -13.56 1.25
C LEU A 70 -3.06 -12.31 0.99
N HIS A 71 -2.99 -11.85 -0.27
CA HIS A 71 -2.34 -10.58 -0.62
C HIS A 71 -2.96 -9.40 0.16
N ASP A 72 -4.27 -9.26 0.13
CA ASP A 72 -4.98 -8.19 0.82
C ASP A 72 -4.73 -8.23 2.33
N PHE A 73 -4.74 -9.42 2.92
CA PHE A 73 -4.45 -9.62 4.34
C PHE A 73 -3.02 -9.18 4.70
N LEU A 74 -2.01 -9.61 3.92
CA LEU A 74 -0.61 -9.23 4.14
C LEU A 74 -0.38 -7.73 3.92
N ARG A 75 -1.09 -7.12 2.97
CA ARG A 75 -0.98 -5.69 2.64
C ARG A 75 -1.54 -4.78 3.73
N LYS A 76 -2.52 -5.23 4.51
CA LYS A 76 -3.06 -4.43 5.64
C LYS A 76 -1.94 -4.12 6.64
N ARG A 77 -1.83 -2.85 7.04
CA ARG A 77 -0.68 -2.34 7.81
C ARG A 77 -0.76 -2.65 9.29
N ASP A 78 -1.96 -2.67 9.83
CA ASP A 78 -2.23 -2.81 11.27
C ASP A 78 -3.09 -4.05 11.55
N PRO A 79 -2.94 -4.67 12.74
CA PRO A 79 -3.73 -5.83 13.13
C PRO A 79 -5.23 -5.55 13.18
N GLN A 80 -5.61 -4.31 13.48
CA GLN A 80 -6.99 -3.84 13.58
C GLN A 80 -7.72 -3.96 12.23
N SER A 81 -7.15 -3.42 11.17
CA SER A 81 -7.65 -3.51 9.79
C SER A 81 -7.69 -4.96 9.29
N ARG A 82 -6.75 -5.80 9.75
CA ARG A 82 -6.76 -7.26 9.48
C ARG A 82 -7.94 -7.93 10.17
N ARG A 83 -8.18 -7.62 11.44
CA ARG A 83 -9.32 -8.12 12.19
C ARG A 83 -10.64 -7.72 11.52
N ALA A 84 -10.79 -6.46 11.12
CA ALA A 84 -11.97 -5.98 10.40
C ALA A 84 -12.18 -6.72 9.07
N LEU A 85 -11.11 -6.95 8.29
CA LEU A 85 -11.15 -7.76 7.08
C LEU A 85 -11.64 -9.19 7.39
N LEU A 86 -11.06 -9.86 8.38
CA LEU A 86 -11.42 -11.22 8.75
C LEU A 86 -12.88 -11.29 9.25
N THR A 87 -13.32 -10.35 10.08
CA THR A 87 -14.72 -10.27 10.54
C THR A 87 -15.69 -10.07 9.38
N ARG A 88 -15.33 -9.24 8.39
CA ARG A 88 -16.14 -9.06 7.19
C ARG A 88 -16.23 -10.37 6.38
N LEU A 89 -15.11 -11.06 6.20
CA LEU A 89 -15.06 -12.36 5.50
C LEU A 89 -15.90 -13.41 6.23
N GLN A 90 -15.87 -13.44 7.57
CA GLN A 90 -16.73 -14.31 8.38
C GLN A 90 -18.22 -14.02 8.16
N LYS A 91 -18.60 -12.74 8.07
CA LYS A 91 -20.00 -12.32 7.86
C LYS A 91 -20.50 -12.55 6.44
N GLN A 92 -19.64 -12.41 5.44
CA GLN A 92 -20.02 -12.41 4.03
C GLN A 92 -20.39 -13.80 3.48
N ALA A 93 -20.30 -14.85 4.29
CA ALA A 93 -20.62 -16.17 3.79
C ALA A 93 -21.10 -17.14 4.87
N GLY A 94 -21.78 -18.20 4.43
CA GLY A 94 -21.93 -19.46 5.18
C GLY A 94 -20.58 -20.18 5.40
N PHE A 95 -19.57 -19.42 5.82
CA PHE A 95 -18.20 -19.82 6.13
C PHE A 95 -18.02 -20.15 7.62
N MET A 96 -19.06 -19.94 8.43
CA MET A 96 -19.13 -20.40 9.82
C MET A 96 -19.70 -21.83 9.78
N GLU A 97 -18.96 -22.86 10.15
CA GLU A 97 -18.90 -23.26 11.56
C GLU A 97 -17.62 -24.04 11.96
N SER A 98 -16.69 -24.36 11.05
CA SER A 98 -15.84 -25.55 11.29
C SER A 98 -14.31 -25.42 11.23
N SER A 99 -13.65 -24.26 11.10
CA SER A 99 -12.20 -24.32 10.78
C SER A 99 -11.22 -23.46 11.59
N MET A 100 -11.60 -22.38 12.28
CA MET A 100 -10.62 -21.63 13.08
C MET A 100 -11.23 -21.04 14.36
N PRO A 101 -10.71 -21.41 15.54
CA PRO A 101 -11.08 -20.81 16.81
C PRO A 101 -10.90 -19.28 16.82
N SER A 102 -11.77 -18.56 17.55
CA SER A 102 -11.77 -17.08 17.59
C SER A 102 -10.48 -16.49 18.17
N ASP A 103 -9.87 -17.20 19.11
CA ASP A 103 -8.56 -16.90 19.70
C ASP A 103 -7.43 -16.98 18.66
N GLN A 104 -7.45 -17.98 17.77
CA GLN A 104 -6.47 -18.08 16.69
C GLN A 104 -6.59 -16.94 15.68
N LEU A 105 -7.81 -16.46 15.39
CA LEU A 105 -7.99 -15.31 14.50
C LEU A 105 -7.38 -14.03 15.08
N GLY A 106 -7.50 -13.84 16.40
CA GLY A 106 -6.85 -12.73 17.10
C GLY A 106 -5.34 -12.75 16.94
N LEU A 107 -4.71 -13.92 17.16
CA LEU A 107 -3.26 -14.11 17.00
C LEU A 107 -2.81 -13.99 15.54
N ALA A 108 -3.56 -14.56 14.59
CA ALA A 108 -3.25 -14.51 13.17
C ALA A 108 -3.15 -13.06 12.66
N CYS A 109 -3.93 -12.13 13.24
CA CYS A 109 -3.85 -10.71 12.92
C CYS A 109 -2.47 -10.10 13.18
N PHE A 110 -1.61 -10.69 14.02
CA PHE A 110 -0.25 -10.20 14.30
C PHE A 110 0.82 -10.84 13.40
N TRP A 111 0.52 -11.96 12.75
CA TRP A 111 1.50 -12.73 11.96
C TRP A 111 2.25 -11.89 10.89
N PRO A 112 1.56 -11.06 10.08
CA PRO A 112 2.22 -10.19 9.10
C PRO A 112 3.24 -9.22 9.70
N ASP A 113 3.09 -8.85 10.97
CA ASP A 113 3.93 -7.86 11.64
C ASP A 113 5.12 -8.47 12.38
N LEU A 114 5.19 -9.81 12.45
CA LEU A 114 6.33 -10.46 13.04
C LEU A 114 7.61 -10.02 12.31
N PRO A 115 8.71 -9.84 13.05
CA PRO A 115 10.02 -9.65 12.43
C PRO A 115 10.33 -10.83 11.52
N CYS A 116 10.80 -10.61 10.30
CA CYS A 116 11.33 -11.70 9.48
C CYS A 116 12.82 -11.88 9.83
N PRO A 117 13.26 -13.10 10.20
CA PRO A 117 14.63 -13.32 10.66
C PRO A 117 15.62 -13.15 9.50
N PRO A 118 16.82 -12.58 9.75
CA PRO A 118 17.87 -12.53 8.75
C PRO A 118 18.35 -13.95 8.46
N GLY A 119 18.02 -14.49 7.29
CA GLY A 119 18.61 -15.73 6.76
C GLY A 119 17.61 -16.84 6.46
N PRO A 120 17.92 -17.70 5.46
CA PRO A 120 17.10 -18.88 5.19
C PRO A 120 17.16 -19.84 6.39
N VAL A 121 16.00 -20.21 6.94
CA VAL A 121 15.85 -21.27 7.97
C VAL A 121 16.09 -22.66 7.34
N ARG A 122 17.08 -22.78 6.45
CA ARG A 122 17.35 -24.02 5.69
C ARG A 122 18.25 -24.99 6.46
N SER A 123 18.93 -24.57 7.52
CA SER A 123 19.68 -25.49 8.38
C SER A 123 18.85 -25.93 9.59
N ARG A 124 18.15 -27.07 9.46
CA ARG A 124 17.44 -27.81 10.55
C ARG A 124 18.30 -28.15 11.78
N GLN A 125 19.61 -27.87 11.77
CA GLN A 125 20.55 -28.22 12.83
C GLN A 125 21.19 -27.04 13.56
N ARG A 126 20.92 -25.79 13.16
CA ARG A 126 21.24 -24.67 14.04
C ARG A 126 20.11 -24.58 15.05
N THR A 127 20.30 -25.19 16.23
CA THR A 127 19.76 -24.59 17.46
C THR A 127 19.94 -23.10 17.30
N MET A 128 18.85 -22.32 17.22
CA MET A 128 18.94 -20.87 17.04
C MET A 128 20.01 -20.37 18.00
N LYS A 129 21.17 -19.95 17.46
CA LYS A 129 22.30 -19.61 18.32
C LYS A 129 21.80 -18.51 19.26
N PRO A 130 21.95 -18.64 20.59
CA PRO A 130 21.60 -17.57 21.52
C PRO A 130 22.34 -16.30 21.09
N GLY A 131 21.67 -15.39 20.37
CA GLY A 131 22.32 -14.29 19.65
C GLY A 131 21.69 -13.93 18.30
N TRP A 132 21.17 -14.89 17.52
CA TRP A 132 20.53 -14.59 16.21
C TRP A 132 19.25 -13.74 16.33
N LEU A 133 18.64 -13.76 17.52
CA LEU A 133 17.49 -12.96 17.89
C LEU A 133 17.85 -11.82 18.85
N ARG A 134 19.14 -11.49 19.00
CA ARG A 134 19.56 -10.29 19.72
C ARG A 134 19.85 -9.26 18.64
N GLY A 135 19.12 -8.14 18.67
CA GLY A 135 19.21 -7.04 17.71
C GLY A 135 20.56 -6.33 17.71
N GLU A 136 21.63 -7.06 17.42
CA GLU A 136 22.99 -6.59 17.19
C GLU A 136 22.98 -5.86 15.84
N ASP A 137 22.54 -4.61 15.88
CA ASP A 137 22.66 -3.56 14.87
C ASP A 137 21.96 -3.75 13.50
N ARG A 138 21.19 -4.83 13.31
CA ARG A 138 20.58 -5.12 12.00
C ARG A 138 19.11 -4.68 11.88
N PRO A 139 18.72 -4.07 10.75
CA PRO A 139 17.33 -3.75 10.46
C PRO A 139 16.54 -5.06 10.28
N CYS A 140 15.46 -5.23 11.03
CA CYS A 140 14.54 -6.33 10.81
C CYS A 140 13.31 -5.83 10.06
N TRP A 141 13.00 -6.49 8.94
CA TRP A 141 11.87 -6.16 8.10
C TRP A 141 10.61 -6.87 8.61
N ARG A 142 9.47 -6.20 8.48
CA ARG A 142 8.15 -6.81 8.68
C ARG A 142 7.99 -8.01 7.75
N LEU A 143 7.53 -9.15 8.28
CA LEU A 143 7.38 -10.38 7.50
C LEU A 143 6.53 -10.17 6.24
N ALA A 144 5.38 -9.50 6.34
CA ALA A 144 4.55 -9.26 5.16
C ALA A 144 5.22 -8.37 4.12
N ASP A 145 6.01 -7.37 4.52
CA ASP A 145 6.70 -6.51 3.55
C ASP A 145 7.76 -7.27 2.77
N PHE A 146 8.49 -8.16 3.46
CA PHE A 146 9.41 -9.08 2.81
C PHE A 146 8.69 -10.02 1.83
N LEU A 147 7.63 -10.70 2.28
CA LEU A 147 6.90 -11.68 1.48
C LEU A 147 6.27 -11.05 0.22
N LEU A 148 5.65 -9.88 0.37
CA LEU A 148 5.08 -9.12 -0.74
C LEU A 148 6.18 -8.67 -1.68
N LEU A 149 7.21 -7.97 -1.18
CA LEU A 149 8.26 -7.42 -2.02
C LEU A 149 9.03 -8.51 -2.78
N ARG A 150 9.43 -9.59 -2.10
CA ARG A 150 10.07 -10.76 -2.73
C ARG A 150 9.19 -11.33 -3.84
N THR A 151 7.89 -11.45 -3.61
CA THR A 151 6.96 -12.00 -4.61
C THR A 151 6.84 -11.12 -5.85
N GLY A 152 6.79 -9.80 -5.69
CA GLY A 152 6.82 -8.85 -6.80
C GLY A 152 8.11 -8.90 -7.59
N LEU A 153 9.25 -8.94 -6.89
CA LEU A 153 10.57 -9.07 -7.50
C LEU A 153 10.74 -10.40 -8.22
N LEU A 154 10.30 -11.50 -7.61
CA LEU A 154 10.30 -12.82 -8.22
C LEU A 154 9.50 -12.83 -9.52
N PHE A 155 8.33 -12.20 -9.55
CA PHE A 155 7.53 -12.04 -10.76
C PHE A 155 8.30 -11.28 -11.84
N ALA A 156 8.89 -10.13 -11.47
CA ALA A 156 9.65 -9.28 -12.39
C ALA A 156 10.85 -10.00 -13.03
N ILE A 157 11.56 -10.83 -12.24
CA ILE A 157 12.75 -11.56 -12.67
C ILE A 157 12.37 -12.84 -13.47
N CYS A 158 11.21 -13.44 -13.17
CA CYS A 158 10.76 -14.68 -13.80
C CYS A 158 10.04 -14.51 -15.14
N GLU A 159 9.67 -13.29 -15.56
CA GLU A 159 8.90 -13.13 -16.81
C GLU A 159 9.66 -13.71 -18.01
N GLY A 160 8.97 -14.54 -18.80
CA GLY A 160 9.57 -15.30 -19.91
C GLY A 160 10.37 -16.54 -19.51
N ARG A 161 10.57 -16.80 -18.21
CA ARG A 161 11.26 -17.99 -17.66
C ARG A 161 10.31 -18.98 -16.97
N VAL A 162 9.07 -18.58 -16.76
CA VAL A 162 8.03 -19.35 -16.05
C VAL A 162 6.78 -19.32 -16.91
N ALA A 163 6.17 -20.48 -17.14
CA ALA A 163 4.93 -20.54 -17.91
C ALA A 163 3.79 -19.88 -17.10
N PRO A 164 2.78 -19.25 -17.75
CA PRO A 164 1.71 -18.55 -17.03
C PRO A 164 0.98 -19.42 -15.99
N ASN A 165 0.82 -20.72 -16.25
CA ASN A 165 0.19 -21.69 -15.34
C ASN A 165 1.09 -22.07 -14.13
N GLU A 166 2.40 -21.87 -14.23
CA GLU A 166 3.36 -22.11 -13.14
C GLU A 166 3.43 -20.93 -12.17
N TRP A 167 2.98 -19.74 -12.57
CA TRP A 167 3.06 -18.54 -11.75
C TRP A 167 2.25 -18.66 -10.46
N LEU A 168 1.03 -19.20 -10.50
CA LEU A 168 0.17 -19.25 -9.31
C LEU A 168 0.79 -20.10 -8.17
N PRO A 169 1.25 -21.35 -8.41
CA PRO A 169 1.99 -22.11 -7.39
C PRO A 169 3.26 -21.39 -6.91
N LEU A 170 3.98 -20.72 -7.81
CA LEU A 170 5.20 -19.99 -7.48
C LEU A 170 4.91 -18.78 -6.58
N ARG A 171 3.85 -18.04 -6.89
CA ARG A 171 3.36 -16.90 -6.11
C ARG A 171 2.97 -17.35 -4.71
N ILE A 172 2.21 -18.44 -4.57
CA ILE A 172 1.85 -18.98 -3.26
C ILE A 172 3.10 -19.39 -2.47
N SER A 173 4.05 -20.07 -3.12
CA SER A 173 5.33 -20.43 -2.51
C SER A 173 6.08 -19.18 -2.01
N SER A 174 6.13 -18.12 -2.81
CA SER A 174 6.78 -16.86 -2.47
C SER A 174 6.01 -16.00 -1.47
N LEU A 175 4.70 -16.19 -1.29
CA LEU A 175 3.94 -15.49 -0.24
C LEU A 175 4.02 -16.21 1.11
N LEU A 176 4.52 -17.45 1.14
CA LEU A 176 4.53 -18.27 2.35
C LEU A 176 5.92 -18.71 2.82
N ASP A 177 6.93 -18.71 1.94
CA ASP A 177 8.26 -19.19 2.30
C ASP A 177 8.95 -18.26 3.31
N GLY A 178 9.24 -18.76 4.51
CA GLY A 178 9.69 -17.95 5.66
C GLY A 178 8.56 -17.59 6.64
N GLY A 179 7.30 -17.88 6.28
CA GLY A 179 6.16 -17.81 7.20
C GLY A 179 6.19 -18.85 8.32
N ASP A 180 7.14 -19.79 8.30
CA ASP A 180 7.42 -20.81 9.31
C ASP A 180 8.62 -20.45 10.21
N ALA A 181 9.17 -19.23 10.09
CA ALA A 181 10.38 -18.77 10.77
C ALA A 181 10.48 -19.06 12.28
N TYR A 182 9.35 -19.07 12.99
CA TYR A 182 9.28 -19.25 14.44
C TYR A 182 8.76 -20.64 14.86
N LEU A 183 8.56 -21.56 13.92
CA LEU A 183 8.12 -22.92 14.23
C LEU A 183 9.33 -23.85 14.40
N CYS A 184 9.19 -24.84 15.30
CA CYS A 184 10.19 -25.89 15.45
C CYS A 184 10.25 -26.82 14.22
N GLU A 185 9.10 -27.03 13.56
CA GLU A 185 8.98 -27.87 12.38
C GLU A 185 8.20 -27.15 11.28
N ARG A 186 8.74 -27.17 10.06
CA ARG A 186 8.04 -26.66 8.88
C ARG A 186 6.82 -27.55 8.58
N PRO A 187 5.60 -26.98 8.47
CA PRO A 187 4.42 -27.76 8.11
C PRO A 187 4.59 -28.42 6.75
N SER A 188 4.23 -29.70 6.63
CA SER A 188 4.41 -30.49 5.39
C SER A 188 3.62 -29.97 4.19
N TRP A 189 2.53 -29.23 4.44
CA TRP A 189 1.72 -28.62 3.40
C TRP A 189 2.31 -27.30 2.88
N LEU A 190 3.26 -26.70 3.61
CA LEU A 190 3.83 -25.40 3.25
C LEU A 190 4.68 -25.57 1.99
N PRO A 191 4.32 -24.92 0.87
CA PRO A 191 5.01 -25.12 -0.39
C PRO A 191 6.47 -24.68 -0.27
N SER A 192 7.35 -25.38 -0.98
CA SER A 192 8.75 -25.01 -1.12
C SER A 192 9.00 -24.50 -2.53
N PRO A 193 9.90 -23.51 -2.71
CA PRO A 193 10.32 -23.10 -4.03
C PRO A 193 10.82 -24.30 -4.85
N PRO A 194 10.46 -24.43 -6.15
CA PRO A 194 11.02 -25.45 -7.03
C PRO A 194 12.54 -25.39 -7.04
N SER A 195 13.21 -26.55 -7.04
CA SER A 195 14.67 -26.62 -6.92
C SER A 195 15.39 -25.86 -8.05
N ASP A 196 14.86 -25.92 -9.26
CA ASP A 196 15.36 -25.22 -10.47
C ASP A 196 15.14 -23.70 -10.44
N LYS A 197 14.29 -23.20 -9.52
CA LYS A 197 14.01 -21.76 -9.33
C LYS A 197 14.69 -21.19 -8.08
N THR A 198 15.44 -22.00 -7.33
CA THR A 198 16.06 -21.58 -6.06
C THR A 198 16.95 -20.35 -6.23
N GLY A 199 17.80 -20.29 -7.25
CA GLY A 199 18.66 -19.11 -7.47
C GLY A 199 17.86 -17.83 -7.73
N ILE A 200 16.72 -17.91 -8.43
CA ILE A 200 15.86 -16.75 -8.68
C ILE A 200 15.19 -16.27 -7.38
N PHE A 201 14.70 -17.20 -6.56
CA PHE A 201 14.17 -16.88 -5.23
C PHE A 201 15.20 -16.21 -4.33
N THR A 202 16.43 -16.69 -4.41
CA THR A 202 17.56 -16.21 -3.61
C THR A 202 17.87 -14.76 -3.98
N VAL A 203 17.95 -14.44 -5.28
CA VAL A 203 18.12 -13.04 -5.73
C VAL A 203 16.90 -12.15 -5.41
N ALA A 204 15.68 -12.65 -5.58
CA ALA A 204 14.48 -11.88 -5.22
C ALA A 204 14.44 -11.55 -3.71
N SER A 205 14.91 -12.47 -2.86
CA SER A 205 15.00 -12.27 -1.41
C SER A 205 16.09 -11.25 -1.06
N ALA A 206 17.23 -11.33 -1.74
CA ALA A 206 18.33 -10.35 -1.63
C ALA A 206 17.85 -8.92 -1.93
N LEU A 207 17.20 -8.72 -3.09
CA LEU A 207 16.61 -7.43 -3.47
C LEU A 207 15.52 -6.93 -2.51
N ALA A 208 14.81 -7.84 -1.83
CA ALA A 208 13.82 -7.49 -0.82
C ALA A 208 14.42 -7.06 0.54
N GLY A 209 15.76 -6.93 0.63
CA GLY A 209 16.48 -6.43 1.81
C GLY A 209 17.23 -7.51 2.62
N TYR A 210 17.39 -8.73 2.09
CA TYR A 210 18.05 -9.85 2.80
C TYR A 210 19.33 -10.32 2.09
N ASN A 211 20.36 -9.48 2.10
CA ASN A 211 21.64 -9.74 1.40
C ASN A 211 22.69 -10.53 2.22
N GLU A 212 22.50 -10.70 3.53
CA GLU A 212 23.65 -10.75 4.45
C GLU A 212 24.30 -12.13 4.72
N ASP A 213 23.70 -13.24 4.31
CA ASP A 213 24.28 -14.59 4.50
C ASP A 213 24.40 -15.38 3.19
N MET A 214 24.41 -14.67 2.08
CA MET A 214 24.30 -15.28 0.77
C MET A 214 25.70 -15.42 0.19
N GLU A 215 26.51 -16.30 0.79
CA GLU A 215 27.81 -16.72 0.22
C GLU A 215 27.66 -17.11 -1.27
N ASP A 216 26.47 -17.61 -1.63
CA ASP A 216 26.09 -18.03 -2.97
C ASP A 216 25.52 -16.92 -3.87
N LEU A 217 25.26 -15.70 -3.37
CA LEU A 217 24.66 -14.62 -4.19
C LEU A 217 25.46 -14.31 -5.46
N PRO A 218 26.82 -14.28 -5.45
CA PRO A 218 27.58 -14.12 -6.68
C PRO A 218 27.36 -15.27 -7.69
N ALA A 219 27.13 -16.50 -7.22
CA ALA A 219 26.81 -17.63 -8.08
C ALA A 219 25.37 -17.54 -8.63
N ASP A 220 24.41 -17.17 -7.80
CA ASP A 220 23.01 -17.01 -8.21
C ASP A 220 22.78 -15.82 -9.15
N LEU A 221 23.51 -14.72 -8.95
CA LEU A 221 23.51 -13.60 -9.90
C LEU A 221 24.06 -14.02 -11.26
N ARG A 222 25.06 -14.92 -11.31
CA ARG A 222 25.54 -15.48 -12.58
C ARG A 222 24.47 -16.34 -13.27
N ILE A 223 23.63 -17.06 -12.51
CA ILE A 223 22.48 -17.80 -13.06
C ILE A 223 21.46 -16.85 -13.70
N LEU A 224 21.26 -15.67 -13.10
CA LEU A 224 20.40 -14.65 -13.70
C LEU A 224 21.01 -14.04 -14.96
N GLY A 225 22.34 -13.96 -15.06
CA GLY A 225 23.04 -13.38 -16.20
C GLY A 225 22.57 -11.95 -16.46
N ASN A 226 22.32 -11.59 -17.72
CA ASN A 226 21.85 -10.25 -18.12
C ASN A 226 20.33 -10.03 -17.86
N THR A 227 19.77 -10.58 -16.78
CA THR A 227 18.37 -10.29 -16.44
C THR A 227 18.20 -8.81 -16.16
N ARG A 228 17.16 -8.23 -16.74
CA ARG A 228 16.80 -6.83 -16.55
C ARG A 228 15.36 -6.74 -16.10
N VAL A 229 15.06 -5.68 -15.36
CA VAL A 229 13.72 -5.31 -14.92
C VAL A 229 13.48 -3.84 -15.24
N ASP A 230 12.23 -3.42 -15.26
CA ASP A 230 11.87 -2.01 -15.37
C ASP A 230 11.47 -1.46 -14.00
N LEU A 231 12.13 -0.39 -13.59
CA LEU A 231 11.74 0.44 -12.45
C LEU A 231 10.74 1.48 -12.95
N VAL A 232 9.53 1.48 -12.38
CA VAL A 232 8.45 2.39 -12.76
C VAL A 232 8.12 3.28 -11.59
N GLN A 233 8.16 4.58 -11.82
CA GLN A 233 7.83 5.57 -10.81
C GLN A 233 6.90 6.63 -11.39
N GLY A 234 5.88 7.03 -10.64
CA GLY A 234 4.94 8.01 -11.13
C GLY A 234 3.80 8.31 -10.19
N GLY A 235 2.92 9.19 -10.62
CA GLY A 235 1.75 9.61 -9.86
C GLY A 235 1.45 11.10 -10.02
N ALA A 236 0.52 11.59 -9.21
CA ALA A 236 0.10 12.98 -9.21
C ALA A 236 1.21 13.90 -8.70
N PHE A 237 1.29 15.11 -9.27
CA PHE A 237 2.12 16.19 -8.76
C PHE A 237 1.33 17.50 -8.71
N LYS A 238 1.82 18.48 -7.93
CA LYS A 238 1.07 19.71 -7.62
C LYS A 238 -0.33 19.39 -7.06
N ILE A 239 -0.41 18.39 -6.19
CA ILE A 239 -1.66 17.92 -5.58
C ILE A 239 -2.43 19.06 -4.90
N LYS A 240 -1.73 19.98 -4.23
CA LYS A 240 -2.33 21.18 -3.62
C LYS A 240 -3.08 22.04 -4.64
N GLU A 241 -2.51 22.27 -5.82
CA GLU A 241 -3.20 23.01 -6.89
C GLU A 241 -4.48 22.28 -7.30
N TYR A 242 -4.47 20.95 -7.37
CA TYR A 242 -5.64 20.17 -7.78
C TYR A 242 -6.79 20.20 -6.78
N TYR A 243 -6.54 19.97 -5.49
CA TYR A 243 -7.64 19.90 -4.51
C TYR A 243 -8.07 21.27 -3.98
N LEU A 244 -7.18 22.27 -3.99
CA LEU A 244 -7.47 23.67 -3.62
C LEU A 244 -7.84 24.56 -4.82
N GLU A 245 -8.21 23.97 -5.96
CA GLU A 245 -8.79 24.68 -7.11
C GLU A 245 -10.11 25.40 -6.79
N THR A 246 -10.65 25.21 -5.60
CA THR A 246 -11.98 25.60 -5.12
C THR A 246 -11.93 25.75 -3.59
N ASN A 247 -12.81 26.57 -3.03
CA ASN A 247 -12.97 26.72 -1.58
C ASN A 247 -14.13 25.87 -1.03
N ARG A 248 -14.80 25.06 -1.85
CA ARG A 248 -15.93 24.24 -1.40
C ARG A 248 -15.45 22.93 -0.79
N ILE A 249 -15.80 22.67 0.48
CA ILE A 249 -15.34 21.47 1.20
C ILE A 249 -15.79 20.17 0.51
N GLY A 250 -17.00 20.15 -0.08
CA GLY A 250 -17.46 19.00 -0.87
C GLY A 250 -16.51 18.67 -2.02
N GLU A 251 -16.04 19.68 -2.75
CA GLU A 251 -15.09 19.49 -3.85
C GLU A 251 -13.68 19.13 -3.36
N ILE A 252 -13.19 19.76 -2.29
CA ILE A 252 -11.89 19.44 -1.65
C ILE A 252 -11.87 17.96 -1.23
N ARG A 253 -12.92 17.50 -0.52
CA ARG A 253 -13.07 16.09 -0.13
C ARG A 253 -13.11 15.17 -1.34
N GLY A 254 -13.94 15.50 -2.32
CA GLY A 254 -14.04 14.71 -3.55
C GLY A 254 -12.72 14.58 -4.30
N ALA A 255 -11.93 15.65 -4.38
CA ALA A 255 -10.60 15.63 -4.96
C ALA A 255 -9.65 14.69 -4.20
N SER A 256 -9.64 14.75 -2.87
CA SER A 256 -8.85 13.85 -2.03
C SER A 256 -9.24 12.38 -2.23
N MET A 257 -10.54 12.09 -2.25
CA MET A 257 -11.04 10.72 -2.46
C MET A 257 -10.72 10.16 -3.85
N LEU A 258 -10.73 11.01 -4.88
CA LEU A 258 -10.33 10.62 -6.22
C LEU A 258 -8.86 10.18 -6.27
N LEU A 259 -7.97 10.91 -5.61
CA LEU A 259 -6.55 10.57 -5.53
C LEU A 259 -6.31 9.31 -4.67
N ASP A 260 -7.00 9.22 -3.54
CA ASP A 260 -6.90 8.06 -2.65
C ASP A 260 -7.39 6.76 -3.32
N ASP A 261 -8.48 6.83 -4.07
CA ASP A 261 -8.99 5.70 -4.87
C ASP A 261 -7.96 5.16 -5.86
N ILE A 262 -7.20 6.07 -6.50
CA ILE A 262 -6.13 5.67 -7.42
C ILE A 262 -5.07 4.86 -6.67
N ASN A 263 -4.57 5.41 -5.55
CA ASN A 263 -3.50 4.80 -4.77
C ASN A 263 -3.90 3.45 -4.17
N THR A 264 -5.10 3.37 -3.58
CA THR A 264 -5.49 2.21 -2.75
C THR A 264 -6.13 1.07 -3.55
N ARG A 265 -6.71 1.37 -4.72
CA ARG A 265 -7.48 0.39 -5.52
C ARG A 265 -7.05 0.33 -6.98
N ARG A 266 -6.97 1.45 -7.69
CA ARG A 266 -6.82 1.42 -9.16
C ARG A 266 -5.45 0.99 -9.62
N TYR A 267 -4.38 1.35 -8.90
CA TYR A 267 -3.05 0.83 -9.24
C TYR A 267 -2.97 -0.69 -9.11
N PHE A 268 -3.56 -1.26 -8.06
CA PHE A 268 -3.60 -2.71 -7.87
C PHE A 268 -4.40 -3.38 -9.00
N ARG A 269 -5.57 -2.84 -9.34
CA ARG A 269 -6.37 -3.33 -10.46
C ARG A 269 -5.64 -3.19 -11.81
N LEU A 270 -4.94 -2.07 -12.04
CA LEU A 270 -4.12 -1.87 -13.24
C LEU A 270 -3.11 -2.99 -13.41
N PHE A 271 -2.42 -3.39 -12.34
CA PHE A 271 -1.45 -4.47 -12.40
C PHE A 271 -2.13 -5.77 -12.80
N GLU A 272 -3.25 -6.13 -12.18
CA GLU A 272 -4.03 -7.32 -12.53
C GLU A 272 -4.52 -7.31 -13.99
N GLU A 273 -5.10 -6.19 -14.46
CA GLU A 273 -5.58 -6.00 -15.83
C GLU A 273 -4.46 -6.12 -16.87
N LYS A 274 -3.24 -5.74 -16.50
CA LYS A 274 -2.05 -5.85 -17.35
C LYS A 274 -1.34 -7.20 -17.23
N GLY A 275 -1.90 -8.14 -16.47
CA GLY A 275 -1.31 -9.46 -16.24
C GLY A 275 -0.05 -9.41 -15.37
N LEU A 276 0.10 -8.36 -14.57
CA LEU A 276 1.16 -8.21 -13.57
C LEU A 276 0.64 -8.62 -12.17
N THR A 277 1.57 -8.90 -11.26
CA THR A 277 1.23 -9.19 -9.87
C THR A 277 1.23 -7.89 -9.04
N PRO A 278 0.20 -7.62 -8.21
CA PRO A 278 0.15 -6.38 -7.42
C PRO A 278 1.30 -6.23 -6.42
N GLU A 279 1.94 -7.33 -6.04
CA GLU A 279 3.16 -7.38 -5.23
C GLU A 279 4.36 -6.66 -5.88
N GLY A 280 4.33 -6.43 -7.20
CA GLY A 280 5.34 -5.62 -7.89
C GLY A 280 5.33 -4.15 -7.49
N ILE A 281 4.27 -3.68 -6.82
CA ILE A 281 4.18 -2.34 -6.25
C ILE A 281 4.99 -2.29 -4.94
N VAL A 282 6.12 -1.57 -4.97
CA VAL A 282 6.97 -1.36 -3.81
C VAL A 282 6.24 -0.49 -2.78
N PHE A 283 5.66 0.62 -3.23
CA PHE A 283 4.74 1.44 -2.45
C PHE A 283 3.79 2.23 -3.35
N ALA A 284 2.62 2.61 -2.81
CA ALA A 284 1.64 3.48 -3.45
C ALA A 284 0.94 4.34 -2.39
N GLY A 285 1.34 5.61 -2.30
CA GLY A 285 0.96 6.51 -1.20
C GLY A 285 1.25 7.97 -1.53
N GLY A 286 0.49 8.90 -0.92
CA GLY A 286 0.70 10.35 -1.11
C GLY A 286 0.55 10.84 -2.56
N GLY A 287 -0.12 10.07 -3.42
CA GLY A 287 -0.23 10.35 -4.86
C GLY A 287 1.01 9.92 -5.66
N HIS A 288 1.85 9.05 -5.11
CA HIS A 288 3.06 8.54 -5.74
C HIS A 288 3.11 7.01 -5.68
N LEU A 289 3.65 6.38 -6.71
CA LEU A 289 3.84 4.95 -6.83
C LEU A 289 5.27 4.66 -7.27
N LEU A 290 5.85 3.63 -6.68
CA LEU A 290 7.05 2.95 -7.17
C LEU A 290 6.73 1.47 -7.36
N ALA A 291 7.12 0.93 -8.50
CA ALA A 291 6.98 -0.49 -8.81
C ALA A 291 8.20 -1.02 -9.56
N ILE A 292 8.43 -2.31 -9.40
CA ILE A 292 9.41 -3.07 -10.18
C ILE A 292 8.61 -4.09 -10.98
N VAL A 293 8.72 -3.99 -12.30
CA VAL A 293 7.97 -4.82 -13.23
C VAL A 293 8.94 -5.52 -14.20
N PRO A 294 8.48 -6.58 -14.88
CA PRO A 294 9.30 -7.19 -15.90
C PRO A 294 9.77 -6.22 -17.00
N ARG A 295 10.93 -6.52 -17.60
CA ARG A 295 11.49 -5.73 -18.70
C ARG A 295 10.50 -5.57 -19.86
N GLY A 296 10.37 -4.34 -20.35
CA GLY A 296 9.53 -4.01 -21.50
C GLY A 296 8.09 -3.65 -21.10
N ARG A 297 7.70 -3.87 -19.84
CA ARG A 297 6.39 -3.48 -19.32
C ARG A 297 6.39 -2.05 -18.77
N GLY A 298 7.54 -1.49 -18.44
CA GLY A 298 7.63 -0.24 -17.70
C GLY A 298 7.00 0.96 -18.40
N LYS A 299 7.27 1.15 -19.69
CA LYS A 299 6.72 2.29 -20.47
C LYS A 299 5.18 2.25 -20.58
N ASP A 300 4.61 1.05 -20.73
CA ASP A 300 3.17 0.84 -20.74
C ASP A 300 2.58 1.24 -19.39
N ILE A 301 3.11 0.70 -18.28
CA ILE A 301 2.64 1.02 -16.93
C ILE A 301 2.80 2.51 -16.61
N ALA A 302 3.92 3.13 -16.97
CA ALA A 302 4.13 4.57 -16.82
C ALA A 302 3.05 5.40 -17.54
N SER A 303 2.70 5.01 -18.77
CA SER A 303 1.66 5.68 -19.56
C SER A 303 0.26 5.49 -18.96
N GLU A 304 0.00 4.29 -18.42
CA GLU A 304 -1.25 3.96 -17.74
C GLU A 304 -1.44 4.72 -16.43
N ILE A 305 -0.36 4.96 -15.67
CA ILE A 305 -0.40 5.82 -14.48
C ILE A 305 -0.90 7.22 -14.84
N GLU A 306 -0.37 7.81 -15.91
CA GLU A 306 -0.81 9.12 -16.39
C GLU A 306 -2.26 9.08 -16.91
N ARG A 307 -2.62 8.03 -17.66
CA ARG A 307 -3.98 7.84 -18.18
C ARG A 307 -5.00 7.75 -17.05
N ILE A 308 -4.75 6.93 -16.03
CA ILE A 308 -5.66 6.76 -14.88
C ILE A 308 -5.91 8.10 -14.18
N HIS A 309 -4.85 8.89 -13.93
CA HIS A 309 -5.03 10.21 -13.33
C HIS A 309 -5.82 11.17 -14.22
N ARG A 310 -5.52 11.18 -15.53
CA ARG A 310 -6.24 11.99 -16.51
C ARG A 310 -7.72 11.62 -16.56
N GLU A 311 -8.06 10.34 -16.50
CA GLU A 311 -9.43 9.88 -16.61
C GLU A 311 -10.22 10.03 -15.31
N VAL A 312 -9.58 9.77 -14.15
CA VAL A 312 -10.22 9.79 -12.84
C VAL A 312 -10.34 11.23 -12.33
N CYS A 313 -9.24 11.98 -12.36
CA CYS A 313 -9.17 13.32 -11.77
C CYS A 313 -9.47 14.44 -12.76
N LEU A 314 -9.38 14.19 -14.07
CA LEU A 314 -9.54 15.12 -15.20
C LEU A 314 -8.50 16.25 -15.26
N THR A 315 -8.24 16.91 -14.13
CA THR A 315 -7.40 18.11 -14.05
C THR A 315 -6.18 17.93 -13.17
N ALA A 316 -6.05 16.81 -12.43
CA ALA A 316 -4.82 16.49 -11.73
C ALA A 316 -3.71 16.21 -12.75
N ARG A 317 -2.52 16.75 -12.48
CA ARG A 317 -1.34 16.47 -13.29
C ARG A 317 -0.68 15.22 -12.75
N ALA A 318 -0.29 14.32 -13.64
CA ALA A 318 0.45 13.13 -13.27
C ALA A 318 1.58 12.88 -14.26
N VAL A 319 2.61 12.19 -13.77
CA VAL A 319 3.79 11.81 -14.56
C VAL A 319 4.07 10.34 -14.31
N GLY A 320 4.46 9.62 -15.35
CA GLY A 320 4.98 8.27 -15.27
C GLY A 320 6.33 8.16 -15.96
N VAL A 321 7.31 7.58 -15.27
CA VAL A 321 8.67 7.30 -15.77
C VAL A 321 8.95 5.82 -15.63
N ALA A 322 9.70 5.27 -16.58
CA ALA A 322 10.20 3.92 -16.52
C ALA A 322 11.65 3.86 -16.98
N LEU A 323 12.49 3.20 -16.19
CA LEU A 323 13.90 2.94 -16.50
C LEU A 323 14.18 1.45 -16.46
N THR A 324 14.95 0.94 -17.41
CA THR A 324 15.37 -0.47 -17.43
C THR A 324 16.74 -0.62 -16.79
N CYS A 325 16.86 -1.48 -15.79
CA CYS A 325 18.12 -1.75 -15.08
C CYS A 325 18.46 -3.25 -15.07
N GLY A 326 19.74 -3.57 -14.90
CA GLY A 326 20.20 -4.94 -14.60
C GLY A 326 19.81 -5.33 -13.18
N VAL A 327 19.44 -6.60 -12.95
CA VAL A 327 19.09 -7.07 -11.61
C VAL A 327 20.30 -7.00 -10.66
N ASP A 328 21.48 -7.36 -11.15
CA ASP A 328 22.77 -7.23 -10.46
C ASP A 328 23.09 -5.77 -10.12
N ASP A 329 22.88 -4.88 -11.08
CA ASP A 329 23.12 -3.45 -10.92
C ASP A 329 22.11 -2.80 -9.97
N LEU A 330 20.86 -3.27 -9.96
CA LEU A 330 19.84 -2.81 -9.02
C LEU A 330 20.22 -3.18 -7.57
N VAL A 331 20.76 -4.38 -7.34
CA VAL A 331 21.27 -4.79 -6.02
C VAL A 331 22.42 -3.90 -5.58
N ALA A 332 23.37 -3.62 -6.47
CA ALA A 332 24.59 -2.88 -6.13
C ALA A 332 24.38 -1.36 -6.03
N ASN A 333 23.52 -0.80 -6.88
CA ASN A 333 23.44 0.64 -7.15
C ASN A 333 22.01 1.20 -7.02
N PHE A 334 21.17 0.63 -6.15
CA PHE A 334 19.76 1.06 -5.97
C PHE A 334 19.59 2.57 -5.82
N ARG A 335 20.39 3.23 -4.98
CA ARG A 335 20.35 4.69 -4.79
C ARG A 335 20.57 5.48 -6.08
N GLN A 336 21.51 5.04 -6.92
CA GLN A 336 21.79 5.71 -8.20
C GLN A 336 20.58 5.60 -9.13
N TRP A 337 19.90 4.45 -9.14
CA TRP A 337 18.67 4.25 -9.90
C TRP A 337 17.51 5.10 -9.38
N GLN A 338 17.40 5.26 -8.06
CA GLN A 338 16.43 6.18 -7.46
C GLN A 338 16.69 7.63 -7.89
N ASP A 339 17.93 8.11 -7.75
CA ASP A 339 18.34 9.46 -8.16
C ASP A 339 18.14 9.70 -9.67
N GLN A 340 18.39 8.69 -10.50
CA GLN A 340 18.15 8.79 -11.94
C GLN A 340 16.65 8.88 -12.24
N THR A 341 15.83 8.04 -11.60
CA THR A 341 14.38 8.05 -11.81
C THR A 341 13.76 9.37 -11.35
N ASP A 342 14.22 9.91 -10.23
CA ASP A 342 13.77 11.20 -9.72
C ASP A 342 14.12 12.35 -10.68
N ARG A 343 15.33 12.35 -11.26
CA ARG A 343 15.72 13.35 -12.28
C ARG A 343 14.78 13.31 -13.51
N GLU A 344 14.53 12.13 -14.05
CA GLU A 344 13.62 11.92 -15.19
C GLU A 344 12.19 12.39 -14.88
N ILE A 345 11.72 12.16 -13.64
CA ILE A 345 10.43 12.68 -13.18
C ILE A 345 10.42 14.21 -13.17
N GLN A 346 11.47 14.86 -12.67
CA GLN A 346 11.54 16.33 -12.65
C GLN A 346 11.59 16.92 -14.05
N GLU A 347 12.37 16.32 -14.95
CA GLU A 347 12.46 16.75 -16.35
C GLU A 347 11.10 16.64 -17.04
N ARG A 348 10.40 15.51 -16.90
CA ARG A 348 9.05 15.35 -17.48
C ARG A 348 8.01 16.28 -16.86
N ARG A 349 8.08 16.55 -15.55
CA ARG A 349 7.16 17.50 -14.88
C ARG A 349 7.26 18.90 -15.48
N SER A 350 8.44 19.32 -15.94
CA SER A 350 8.67 20.65 -16.49
C SER A 350 7.92 20.92 -17.81
N VAL A 351 7.63 19.86 -18.58
CA VAL A 351 6.98 19.97 -19.90
C VAL A 351 5.47 19.65 -19.86
N LEU A 352 4.96 19.19 -18.72
CA LEU A 352 3.55 18.81 -18.58
C LEU A 352 2.66 20.02 -18.28
N VAL A 353 1.88 20.41 -19.30
CA VAL A 353 0.86 21.46 -19.22
C VAL A 353 -0.41 20.91 -18.57
N PRO A 354 -1.13 21.68 -17.74
CA PRO A 354 -2.43 21.27 -17.22
C PRO A 354 -3.39 20.86 -18.34
N ALA A 355 -4.25 19.89 -18.06
CA ALA A 355 -5.37 19.57 -18.93
C ALA A 355 -6.47 20.64 -18.78
N TRP A 356 -6.30 21.80 -19.43
CA TRP A 356 -7.26 22.91 -19.41
C TRP A 356 -8.56 22.55 -20.15
N GLU A 357 -8.47 21.70 -21.17
CA GLU A 357 -9.56 21.40 -22.11
C GLU A 357 -10.27 20.08 -21.86
N ALA A 358 -9.99 19.38 -20.74
CA ALA A 358 -10.65 18.12 -20.38
C ALA A 358 -12.12 18.34 -20.00
N THR A 359 -12.94 18.63 -21.01
CA THR A 359 -14.40 18.77 -20.95
C THR A 359 -15.08 17.41 -21.05
N LYS A 360 -14.39 16.41 -21.61
CA LYS A 360 -14.86 15.05 -21.83
C LYS A 360 -14.21 14.10 -20.83
N GLY A 361 -15.03 13.46 -20.02
CA GLY A 361 -14.64 12.33 -19.19
C GLY A 361 -15.91 11.74 -18.59
N GLU A 362 -16.19 10.48 -18.86
CA GLU A 362 -17.38 9.85 -18.31
C GLU A 362 -17.29 9.83 -16.78
N PRO A 363 -18.26 10.43 -16.06
CA PRO A 363 -18.30 10.37 -14.60
C PRO A 363 -18.41 8.93 -14.08
N SER A 364 -19.00 8.04 -14.89
CA SER A 364 -19.34 6.62 -14.60
C SER A 364 -18.20 5.80 -13.96
N PHE A 365 -16.95 6.13 -14.25
CA PHE A 365 -15.77 5.30 -13.95
C PHE A 365 -15.52 4.99 -12.46
N LEU A 366 -16.16 5.73 -11.55
CA LEU A 366 -15.90 5.62 -10.12
C LEU A 366 -16.81 4.67 -9.38
N ALA A 367 -17.99 4.35 -9.87
CA ALA A 367 -18.96 3.63 -9.07
C ALA A 367 -19.66 2.57 -9.88
N GLY A 368 -19.93 1.41 -9.25
CA GLY A 368 -20.77 0.38 -9.86
C GLY A 368 -22.05 1.01 -10.41
N ASP A 369 -22.53 0.44 -11.51
CA ASP A 369 -23.45 1.02 -12.52
C ASP A 369 -24.74 1.71 -12.01
N GLY A 370 -25.02 1.69 -10.70
CA GLY A 370 -26.17 2.33 -10.07
C GLY A 370 -25.93 3.70 -9.40
N PHE A 371 -24.69 4.13 -9.16
CA PHE A 371 -24.43 5.36 -8.40
C PHE A 371 -24.73 6.63 -9.19
N TRP A 372 -24.19 6.74 -10.40
CA TRP A 372 -24.42 7.91 -11.25
C TRP A 372 -25.86 8.00 -11.76
N LYS A 373 -26.60 6.87 -11.76
CA LYS A 373 -28.04 6.87 -12.05
C LYS A 373 -28.87 7.60 -10.99
N LYS A 374 -28.33 7.80 -9.77
CA LYS A 374 -29.01 8.55 -8.69
C LYS A 374 -28.70 10.04 -8.69
N ILE A 375 -27.66 10.45 -9.40
CA ILE A 375 -27.33 11.86 -9.59
C ILE A 375 -27.89 12.23 -10.96
N GLU A 376 -29.07 12.83 -11.00
CA GLU A 376 -29.60 13.45 -12.21
C GLU A 376 -29.13 14.91 -12.24
N PRO A 377 -27.98 15.22 -12.87
CA PRO A 377 -27.55 16.61 -12.95
C PRO A 377 -28.46 17.39 -13.89
N GLU A 378 -28.83 18.60 -13.48
CA GLU A 378 -29.57 19.52 -14.35
C GLU A 378 -28.69 19.89 -15.55
N ALA A 379 -29.22 19.67 -16.76
CA ALA A 379 -28.53 20.02 -17.99
C ALA A 379 -28.28 21.53 -18.02
N MET A 380 -27.15 21.94 -18.61
CA MET A 380 -26.92 23.37 -18.84
C MET A 380 -28.03 23.93 -19.76
N PRO A 381 -28.53 25.15 -19.53
CA PRO A 381 -29.49 25.80 -20.41
C PRO A 381 -28.93 25.92 -21.83
N SER A 382 -29.72 25.55 -22.85
CA SER A 382 -29.26 25.52 -24.26
C SER A 382 -28.76 26.87 -24.80
N ALA A 383 -29.15 27.99 -24.18
CA ALA A 383 -28.72 29.34 -24.53
C ALA A 383 -27.63 29.84 -23.57
N GLY A 384 -26.45 30.21 -24.10
CA GLY A 384 -25.34 30.80 -23.33
C GLY A 384 -24.45 29.83 -22.56
N ALA A 385 -24.74 28.52 -22.56
CA ALA A 385 -23.96 27.52 -21.81
C ALA A 385 -22.48 27.39 -22.23
N GLN A 386 -22.13 27.72 -23.48
CA GLN A 386 -20.75 27.64 -23.96
C GLN A 386 -19.87 28.81 -23.49
N GLU A 387 -20.46 29.91 -23.02
CA GLU A 387 -19.71 31.09 -22.55
C GLU A 387 -19.58 31.16 -21.02
N MET A 388 -20.34 30.33 -20.29
CA MET A 388 -20.32 30.35 -18.84
C MET A 388 -19.08 29.65 -18.29
N THR A 389 -18.30 30.34 -17.46
CA THR A 389 -17.18 29.75 -16.73
C THR A 389 -17.68 29.02 -15.47
N CYS A 390 -16.93 28.02 -15.03
CA CYS A 390 -17.20 27.27 -13.82
C CYS A 390 -17.14 28.19 -12.60
N HIS A 391 -18.21 28.25 -11.81
CA HIS A 391 -18.29 29.09 -10.62
C HIS A 391 -17.33 28.65 -9.50
N SER A 392 -16.88 27.40 -9.49
CA SER A 392 -15.96 26.91 -8.46
C SER A 392 -14.51 27.21 -8.80
N CYS A 393 -14.02 26.81 -9.98
CA CYS A 393 -12.61 27.02 -10.34
C CYS A 393 -12.34 28.34 -11.07
N GLY A 394 -13.36 29.02 -11.60
CA GLY A 394 -13.22 30.27 -12.37
C GLY A 394 -12.47 30.14 -13.71
N VAL A 395 -11.96 28.95 -14.04
CA VAL A 395 -11.00 28.73 -15.12
C VAL A 395 -11.62 28.03 -16.33
N ARG A 396 -12.44 26.99 -16.09
CA ARG A 396 -12.88 26.06 -17.13
C ARG A 396 -14.33 26.32 -17.55
N PRO A 397 -14.73 26.00 -18.79
CA PRO A 397 -16.13 26.07 -19.20
C PRO A 397 -17.04 25.25 -18.29
N ALA A 398 -18.20 25.78 -17.94
CA ALA A 398 -19.21 25.07 -17.20
C ALA A 398 -19.83 23.94 -18.06
N TYR A 399 -20.24 22.87 -17.39
CA TYR A 399 -20.76 21.64 -17.99
C TYR A 399 -22.12 21.23 -17.43
N ARG A 400 -22.36 21.46 -16.13
CA ARG A 400 -23.61 21.13 -15.43
C ARG A 400 -23.94 22.15 -14.35
N ILE A 401 -25.22 22.26 -14.00
CA ILE A 401 -25.63 23.01 -12.82
C ILE A 401 -25.71 22.05 -11.62
N TRP A 402 -25.13 22.47 -10.50
CA TRP A 402 -25.25 21.81 -9.21
C TRP A 402 -26.06 22.69 -8.25
N GLN A 403 -27.02 22.07 -7.56
CA GLN A 403 -27.80 22.72 -6.52
C GLN A 403 -27.05 22.61 -5.19
N TYR A 404 -26.49 23.73 -4.73
CA TYR A 404 -26.02 23.90 -3.36
C TYR A 404 -27.20 24.30 -2.45
N LYS A 405 -26.96 24.35 -1.15
CA LYS A 405 -27.98 24.74 -0.15
C LYS A 405 -28.50 26.16 -0.42
N ASP A 406 -27.61 27.06 -0.80
CA ASP A 406 -27.90 28.50 -0.88
C ASP A 406 -28.01 29.03 -2.31
N ASP A 407 -27.46 28.31 -3.31
CA ASP A 407 -27.48 28.73 -4.71
C ASP A 407 -27.42 27.58 -5.73
N LYS A 408 -27.69 27.91 -7.00
CA LYS A 408 -27.39 27.06 -8.16
C LYS A 408 -26.10 27.53 -8.78
N ARG A 409 -25.17 26.60 -9.04
CA ARG A 409 -23.88 26.93 -9.65
C ARG A 409 -23.60 26.07 -10.86
N ALA A 410 -23.16 26.72 -11.93
CA ALA A 410 -22.62 26.04 -13.09
C ALA A 410 -21.17 25.59 -12.82
N LEU A 411 -20.91 24.29 -12.91
CA LEU A 411 -19.64 23.64 -12.63
C LEU A 411 -19.06 23.02 -13.90
N CYS A 412 -17.74 23.06 -14.07
CA CYS A 412 -17.05 22.25 -15.07
C CYS A 412 -17.07 20.76 -14.69
N THR A 413 -16.72 19.88 -15.63
CA THR A 413 -16.72 18.42 -15.43
C THR A 413 -15.89 17.98 -14.21
N SER A 414 -14.73 18.61 -13.98
CA SER A 414 -13.85 18.31 -12.83
C SER A 414 -14.47 18.72 -11.50
N CYS A 415 -14.90 19.98 -11.34
CA CYS A 415 -15.54 20.45 -10.11
C CYS A 415 -16.85 19.72 -9.82
N PHE A 416 -17.67 19.46 -10.85
CA PHE A 416 -18.89 18.66 -10.72
C PHE A 416 -18.57 17.26 -10.18
N ARG A 417 -17.57 16.58 -10.74
CA ARG A 417 -17.17 15.25 -10.30
C ARG A 417 -16.67 15.25 -8.86
N LYS A 418 -15.80 16.20 -8.51
CA LYS A 418 -15.33 16.40 -7.13
C LYS A 418 -16.52 16.59 -6.19
N GLN A 419 -17.44 17.49 -6.51
CA GLN A 419 -18.64 17.74 -5.69
C GLN A 419 -19.51 16.48 -5.56
N ALA A 420 -19.81 15.81 -6.66
CA ALA A 420 -20.63 14.60 -6.67
C ALA A 420 -20.03 13.50 -5.77
N ILE A 421 -18.72 13.29 -5.81
CA ILE A 421 -18.02 12.29 -4.99
C ILE A 421 -17.95 12.72 -3.53
N GLY A 422 -17.62 13.98 -3.28
CA GLY A 422 -17.54 14.54 -1.93
C GLY A 422 -18.88 14.51 -1.19
N GLN A 423 -20.00 14.59 -1.90
CA GLN A 423 -21.35 14.51 -1.32
C GLN A 423 -21.86 13.07 -1.14
N SER A 424 -21.31 12.10 -1.87
CA SER A 424 -21.89 10.75 -1.96
C SER A 424 -21.10 9.63 -1.30
N ARG A 425 -19.77 9.70 -1.35
CA ARG A 425 -18.88 8.65 -0.86
C ARG A 425 -18.20 9.03 0.45
N ALA A 426 -17.97 10.33 0.68
CA ALA A 426 -17.23 10.81 1.84
C ALA A 426 -17.94 10.51 3.17
N CYS A 427 -19.27 10.50 3.15
CA CYS A 427 -20.08 10.16 4.32
C CYS A 427 -19.90 8.71 4.78
N TRP A 428 -19.47 7.81 3.89
CA TRP A 428 -19.38 6.38 4.22
C TRP A 428 -17.94 5.94 4.40
N SER A 429 -16.95 6.54 3.72
CA SER A 429 -15.55 6.12 3.90
C SER A 429 -14.89 6.74 5.13
N ILE A 430 -15.17 8.01 5.45
CA ILE A 430 -14.57 8.65 6.63
C ILE A 430 -15.28 8.16 7.89
N ASP A 431 -16.62 8.14 7.91
CA ASP A 431 -17.35 7.61 9.06
C ASP A 431 -17.06 6.12 9.25
N ALA A 432 -17.03 5.31 8.18
CA ALA A 432 -16.64 3.90 8.35
C ALA A 432 -15.17 3.74 8.75
N ALA A 433 -14.24 4.55 8.25
CA ALA A 433 -12.85 4.48 8.68
C ALA A 433 -12.68 4.95 10.13
N TYR A 434 -13.44 5.96 10.55
CA TYR A 434 -13.47 6.45 11.92
C TYR A 434 -14.17 5.48 12.86
N ASP A 435 -15.25 4.83 12.42
CA ASP A 435 -15.94 3.76 13.14
C ASP A 435 -15.06 2.53 13.22
N GLU A 436 -14.35 2.16 12.15
CA GLU A 436 -13.38 1.08 12.11
C GLU A 436 -12.23 1.37 13.07
N PHE A 437 -11.69 2.59 13.04
CA PHE A 437 -10.72 3.08 14.01
C PHE A 437 -11.28 2.97 15.43
N CYS A 438 -12.44 3.56 15.71
CA CYS A 438 -13.06 3.56 17.03
C CYS A 438 -13.29 2.15 17.53
N HIS A 439 -13.90 1.29 16.72
CA HIS A 439 -14.14 -0.11 17.04
C HIS A 439 -12.84 -0.84 17.34
N ALA A 440 -11.80 -0.60 16.54
CA ALA A 440 -10.55 -1.31 16.68
C ALA A 440 -9.69 -0.84 17.86
N TYR A 441 -9.90 0.40 18.34
CA TYR A 441 -9.28 0.92 19.57
C TYR A 441 -10.21 0.87 20.79
N GLY A 442 -11.39 0.23 20.68
CA GLY A 442 -12.37 0.16 21.78
C GLY A 442 -12.93 1.54 22.19
N ILE A 443 -12.82 2.53 21.33
CA ILE A 443 -13.36 3.87 21.51
C ILE A 443 -14.82 3.86 21.04
N GLN A 444 -15.70 4.51 21.78
CA GLN A 444 -17.08 4.71 21.32
C GLN A 444 -17.08 5.73 20.18
N PRO A 445 -17.54 5.35 18.96
CA PRO A 445 -17.60 6.28 17.86
C PRO A 445 -18.54 7.43 18.23
N ARG A 446 -18.03 8.65 18.07
CA ARG A 446 -18.86 9.85 18.17
C ARG A 446 -19.47 10.10 16.80
N ALA A 447 -20.75 10.49 16.78
CA ALA A 447 -21.37 10.96 15.55
C ALA A 447 -20.56 12.15 15.02
N LEU A 448 -19.86 11.96 13.90
CA LEU A 448 -19.17 13.03 13.22
C LEU A 448 -20.22 13.89 12.51
N SER A 449 -20.29 15.18 12.85
CA SER A 449 -21.13 16.11 12.11
C SER A 449 -20.54 16.32 10.72
N GLN A 450 -21.21 15.77 9.72
CA GLN A 450 -20.81 15.94 8.33
C GLN A 450 -21.15 17.34 7.87
N ALA A 451 -20.13 18.20 7.86
CA ALA A 451 -20.24 19.49 7.20
C ALA A 451 -20.54 19.29 5.72
N LYS A 452 -21.49 20.03 5.17
CA LYS A 452 -21.70 20.11 3.71
C LYS A 452 -20.95 21.31 3.15
N GLU A 453 -20.97 22.40 3.90
CA GLU A 453 -20.31 23.66 3.58
C GLU A 453 -19.34 24.10 4.69
N ILE A 454 -18.63 25.21 4.44
CA ILE A 454 -17.63 25.79 5.36
C ILE A 454 -18.30 26.30 6.64
N GLU A 455 -19.48 26.87 6.51
CA GLU A 455 -20.27 27.46 7.58
C GLU A 455 -20.73 26.38 8.59
N ASP A 456 -20.82 25.12 8.18
CA ASP A 456 -21.19 24.01 9.06
C ASP A 456 -20.06 23.62 10.05
N ILE A 457 -18.81 24.08 9.82
CA ILE A 457 -17.67 23.87 10.73
C ILE A 457 -17.19 25.15 11.43
N ALA A 458 -17.82 26.28 11.14
CA ALA A 458 -17.48 27.54 11.78
C ALA A 458 -17.91 27.52 13.26
N ASP A 459 -17.11 28.15 14.11
CA ASP A 459 -17.46 28.32 15.52
C ASP A 459 -18.49 29.45 15.71
N ASN A 460 -18.78 29.79 16.98
CA ASN A 460 -19.73 30.85 17.30
C ASN A 460 -19.24 32.28 16.95
N ARG A 461 -18.04 32.41 16.39
CA ARG A 461 -17.46 33.66 15.90
C ARG A 461 -17.31 33.68 14.38
N ASP A 462 -17.90 32.70 13.69
CA ASP A 462 -17.71 32.46 12.26
C ASP A 462 -16.22 32.18 11.89
N GLU A 463 -15.43 31.67 12.84
CA GLU A 463 -14.02 31.32 12.64
C GLU A 463 -13.85 29.82 12.39
N ILE A 464 -12.83 29.45 11.61
CA ILE A 464 -12.48 28.06 11.32
C ILE A 464 -10.99 27.85 11.56
N ALA A 465 -10.66 26.82 12.32
CA ALA A 465 -9.29 26.37 12.49
C ALA A 465 -8.90 25.41 11.35
N VAL A 466 -7.81 25.73 10.64
CA VAL A 466 -7.20 24.84 9.65
C VAL A 466 -5.84 24.38 10.17
N ILE A 467 -5.66 23.08 10.29
CA ILE A 467 -4.39 22.46 10.69
C ILE A 467 -3.73 21.86 9.46
N TYR A 468 -2.50 22.26 9.16
CA TYR A 468 -1.67 21.68 8.11
C TYR A 468 -0.41 21.09 8.75
N GLY A 469 -0.16 19.81 8.51
CA GLY A 469 1.05 19.10 8.91
C GLY A 469 1.85 18.68 7.67
N ASP A 470 3.17 18.76 7.78
CA ASP A 470 4.11 18.23 6.79
C ASP A 470 5.29 17.65 7.54
N GLY A 471 5.80 16.51 7.09
CA GLY A 471 6.97 15.93 7.72
C GLY A 471 8.25 16.58 7.23
N ASN A 472 9.11 16.93 8.17
CA ASN A 472 10.37 17.57 7.87
C ASN A 472 11.34 16.57 7.24
N ASP A 473 11.95 16.98 6.13
CA ASP A 473 13.07 16.28 5.49
C ASP A 473 12.78 14.84 5.02
N PHE A 474 11.52 14.49 4.76
CA PHE A 474 11.15 13.17 4.21
C PHE A 474 11.92 12.85 2.93
N GLY A 475 12.10 13.84 2.03
CA GLY A 475 12.82 13.63 0.78
C GLY A 475 14.26 13.15 0.99
N ARG A 476 14.96 13.63 2.02
CA ARG A 476 16.30 13.11 2.36
C ARG A 476 16.22 11.72 2.95
N LEU A 477 15.28 11.48 3.87
CA LEU A 477 15.08 10.19 4.51
C LEU A 477 14.85 9.08 3.47
N PHE A 478 14.02 9.34 2.45
CA PHE A 478 13.76 8.41 1.35
C PHE A 478 14.97 8.19 0.42
N ARG A 479 15.85 9.18 0.25
CA ARG A 479 17.11 9.04 -0.53
C ARG A 479 18.20 8.29 0.23
N GLU A 480 18.12 8.25 1.56
CA GLU A 480 19.06 7.51 2.39
C GLU A 480 18.76 6.00 2.41
N CYS A 481 17.63 5.54 1.85
CA CYS A 481 17.35 4.13 1.67
C CYS A 481 18.42 3.47 0.78
N SER A 482 18.99 2.36 1.24
CA SER A 482 20.06 1.63 0.55
C SER A 482 19.54 0.60 -0.45
N ASP A 483 18.31 0.16 -0.26
CA ASP A 483 17.70 -0.96 -0.97
C ASP A 483 16.16 -0.82 -0.97
N VAL A 484 15.51 -1.68 -1.76
CA VAL A 484 14.06 -1.66 -1.97
C VAL A 484 13.29 -2.03 -0.70
N GLY A 485 13.84 -2.94 0.12
CA GLY A 485 13.23 -3.36 1.39
C GLY A 485 13.15 -2.20 2.39
N HIS A 486 14.25 -1.48 2.54
CA HIS A 486 14.32 -0.27 3.36
C HIS A 486 13.33 0.80 2.88
N LEU A 487 13.29 1.05 1.58
CA LEU A 487 12.37 2.03 1.00
C LEU A 487 10.90 1.67 1.26
N ARG A 488 10.54 0.40 1.05
CA ARG A 488 9.18 -0.10 1.30
C ARG A 488 8.78 0.11 2.75
N GLN A 489 9.62 -0.30 3.69
CA GLN A 489 9.28 -0.22 5.11
C GLN A 489 9.20 1.22 5.59
N LEU A 490 10.12 2.09 5.15
CA LEU A 490 10.04 3.51 5.46
C LEU A 490 8.72 4.09 4.96
N SER A 491 8.34 3.76 3.72
CA SER A 491 7.05 4.17 3.16
C SER A 491 5.88 3.69 4.01
N GLN A 492 5.83 2.39 4.35
CA GLN A 492 4.76 1.84 5.20
C GLN A 492 4.71 2.49 6.58
N PHE A 493 5.87 2.78 7.19
CA PHE A 493 5.94 3.46 8.47
C PHE A 493 5.38 4.89 8.37
N CYS A 494 5.80 5.65 7.36
CA CYS A 494 5.32 7.02 7.15
C CYS A 494 3.83 7.11 6.86
N GLU A 495 3.25 6.09 6.23
CA GLU A 495 1.81 6.06 5.94
C GLU A 495 0.96 5.56 7.12
N GLY A 496 1.58 4.95 8.14
CA GLY A 496 0.89 4.45 9.35
C GLY A 496 1.13 5.28 10.62
N ALA A 497 2.16 6.14 10.62
CA ALA A 497 2.44 7.12 11.66
C ALA A 497 1.52 8.34 11.55
#